data_AF-A0A554FZ55-F1
#
_entry.id   AF-A0A554FZ55-F1
#
_cell.length_a   1.000
_cell.length_b   1.000
_cell.length_c   1.000
_cell.angle_alpha   90.00
_cell.angle_beta   90.00
_cell.angle_gamma   90.00
#
_symmetry.space_group_name_H-M   'P 1'
#
loop_
_entity.id
_entity.type
_entity.pdbx_description
1 polymer ?
#
loop_
_entity_poly.entity_id
_entity_poly.type
_entity_poly.pdbx_seq_one_letter_code
_entity_poly.pdbx_strand_id
1 'polypeptide(L)'
;MVRERVEDGPVKAGEGGLRAGKKLGLGQRHARILAARNTVRGAPVRCFLSRRGHGRLTGGVSRLATDLVLAEHRSVSSLPPASSRDSSASASPPPPRVLADAFVRTRVHEGALVLGAALCTAVLAQVAIAVPGSPVPITGQTLAVVLTAAALGPGRGMAAQLVYLLLGAVGLPFYAKAASGWGSLVGPTGGYLVAFLPAAWLVGLAARRGLDRRPWTAVAVFLVGQLVILCIGMGWLQVAASLDLATAFHKGFLPFVPGGVLKAAIAALSTSLAWRLARARASRAMAR
;
A
#
# COMPACT_ATOMS: atom_id res chain seq x y z
N MET A 1 -2.56 -66.26 -28.38
CA MET A 1 -3.67 -66.96 -27.69
C MET A 1 -3.83 -66.27 -26.35
N VAL A 2 -4.85 -65.49 -26.00
CA VAL A 2 -6.28 -65.39 -26.33
C VAL A 2 -6.66 -63.92 -26.06
N ARG A 3 -7.02 -63.12 -27.08
CA ARG A 3 -8.38 -62.68 -27.48
C ARG A 3 -9.20 -61.89 -26.42
N GLU A 4 -9.55 -60.68 -26.85
CA GLU A 4 -10.46 -59.63 -26.36
C GLU A 4 -11.68 -60.03 -25.51
N ARG A 5 -12.11 -59.10 -24.65
CA ARG A 5 -13.54 -58.77 -24.55
C ARG A 5 -13.76 -57.30 -24.18
N VAL A 6 -14.22 -56.57 -25.19
CA VAL A 6 -14.97 -55.30 -25.13
C VAL A 6 -16.31 -55.58 -24.44
N GLU A 7 -16.70 -54.73 -23.49
CA GLU A 7 -18.07 -54.64 -22.96
C GLU A 7 -18.47 -53.17 -22.96
N ASP A 8 -19.21 -52.79 -24.00
CA ASP A 8 -20.00 -51.57 -24.11
C ASP A 8 -21.37 -51.77 -23.44
N GLY A 9 -21.88 -50.72 -22.80
CA GLY A 9 -23.32 -50.57 -22.56
C GLY A 9 -23.68 -49.49 -21.53
N PRO A 10 -24.90 -48.93 -21.56
CA PRO A 10 -25.63 -48.44 -22.72
C PRO A 10 -25.96 -46.94 -22.61
N VAL A 11 -26.17 -46.35 -23.78
CA VAL A 11 -26.77 -45.03 -24.01
C VAL A 11 -28.22 -45.02 -23.52
N LYS A 12 -28.60 -43.98 -22.74
CA LYS A 12 -30.00 -43.54 -22.63
C LYS A 12 -30.11 -42.10 -23.14
N ALA A 13 -30.67 -42.00 -24.34
CA ALA A 13 -31.34 -40.83 -24.86
C ALA A 13 -32.73 -40.72 -24.18
N GLY A 14 -33.19 -39.48 -23.99
CA GLY A 14 -34.54 -39.16 -23.53
C GLY A 14 -34.76 -37.66 -23.50
N GLU A 15 -35.30 -37.16 -24.62
CA GLU A 15 -36.35 -36.13 -24.82
C GLU A 15 -36.43 -34.96 -23.81
N GLY A 16 -36.50 -33.68 -24.22
CA GLY A 16 -37.27 -33.11 -25.31
C GLY A 16 -38.53 -32.42 -24.75
N GLY A 17 -38.58 -31.08 -24.73
CA GLY A 17 -39.76 -30.29 -24.33
C GLY A 17 -39.40 -28.98 -23.60
N LEU A 18 -39.02 -27.90 -24.29
CA LEU A 18 -39.86 -26.92 -24.99
C LEU A 18 -40.80 -26.10 -24.06
N ARG A 19 -40.41 -24.84 -23.82
CA ARG A 19 -41.24 -23.60 -23.69
C ARG A 19 -40.27 -22.46 -23.36
N ALA A 20 -39.79 -21.65 -24.32
CA ALA A 20 -40.52 -20.66 -25.11
C ALA A 20 -41.42 -19.75 -24.26
N GLY A 21 -41.03 -18.48 -24.12
CA GLY A 21 -41.97 -17.38 -23.87
C GLY A 21 -41.77 -16.57 -22.59
N LYS A 22 -40.79 -15.65 -22.59
CA LYS A 22 -40.95 -14.28 -22.06
C LYS A 22 -39.74 -13.41 -22.44
N LYS A 23 -39.67 -13.02 -23.71
CA LYS A 23 -39.10 -11.72 -24.08
C LYS A 23 -40.27 -10.74 -24.18
N LEU A 24 -40.35 -9.76 -23.29
CA LEU A 24 -40.95 -8.46 -23.59
C LEU A 24 -40.70 -7.49 -22.43
N GLY A 25 -40.01 -6.41 -22.76
CA GLY A 25 -40.07 -5.14 -22.05
C GLY A 25 -39.14 -4.99 -20.86
N LEU A 26 -37.94 -4.43 -21.07
CA LEU A 26 -37.49 -3.24 -20.31
C LEU A 26 -36.23 -2.60 -20.91
N GLY A 27 -36.19 -2.45 -22.24
CA GLY A 27 -35.35 -1.46 -22.90
C GLY A 27 -36.08 -0.11 -22.92
N GLN A 28 -36.24 0.56 -21.78
CA GLN A 28 -36.64 1.97 -21.70
C GLN A 28 -36.56 2.52 -20.27
N ARG A 29 -35.35 2.59 -19.71
CA ARG A 29 -34.99 3.60 -18.68
C ARG A 29 -33.59 4.12 -18.95
N HIS A 30 -33.42 4.60 -20.18
CA HIS A 30 -32.41 5.61 -20.49
C HIS A 30 -32.74 6.89 -19.74
N ALA A 31 -31.67 7.56 -19.32
CA ALA A 31 -31.59 9.02 -19.32
C ALA A 31 -32.57 9.76 -18.42
N ARG A 32 -32.27 9.79 -17.12
CA ARG A 32 -32.53 10.93 -16.24
C ARG A 32 -31.78 10.70 -14.93
N ILE A 33 -30.63 11.36 -14.81
CA ILE A 33 -29.96 11.94 -13.62
C ILE A 33 -28.49 12.16 -14.02
N LEU A 34 -28.32 12.97 -15.06
CA LEU A 34 -27.05 13.56 -15.48
C LEU A 34 -27.40 14.97 -15.98
N ALA A 35 -28.03 15.74 -15.09
CA ALA A 35 -28.38 17.15 -15.27
C ALA A 35 -28.80 17.76 -13.91
N ALA A 36 -27.84 17.86 -12.99
CA ALA A 36 -27.91 18.81 -11.88
C ALA A 36 -26.54 19.48 -11.77
N ARG A 37 -26.23 20.24 -12.81
CA ARG A 37 -25.15 21.23 -12.86
C ARG A 37 -25.48 22.35 -11.86
N ASN A 38 -24.45 22.78 -11.13
CA ASN A 38 -24.22 24.17 -10.74
C ASN A 38 -25.39 24.94 -10.11
N THR A 39 -25.60 24.74 -8.81
CA THR A 39 -26.03 25.77 -7.85
C THR A 39 -25.80 25.14 -6.48
N VAL A 40 -24.81 25.55 -5.70
CA VAL A 40 -24.94 26.69 -4.78
C VAL A 40 -23.58 27.36 -4.59
N ARG A 41 -23.57 28.66 -4.87
CA ARG A 41 -22.53 29.61 -4.49
C ARG A 41 -22.56 29.80 -2.97
N GLY A 42 -21.37 29.87 -2.38
CA GLY A 42 -21.00 30.79 -1.28
C GLY A 42 -21.92 30.90 -0.07
N ALA A 43 -21.47 30.33 1.06
CA ALA A 43 -21.70 30.91 2.37
C ALA A 43 -20.52 30.56 3.31
N PRO A 44 -20.00 31.52 4.10
CA PRO A 44 -18.82 31.35 4.93
C PRO A 44 -19.21 30.80 6.30
N VAL A 45 -18.57 29.72 6.76
CA VAL A 45 -18.70 29.27 8.15
C VAL A 45 -17.47 29.71 8.92
N ARG A 46 -17.59 30.89 9.54
CA ARG A 46 -16.71 31.36 10.60
C ARG A 46 -17.37 31.09 11.95
N CYS A 47 -16.52 30.83 12.95
CA CYS A 47 -16.79 30.96 14.38
C CYS A 47 -17.66 29.89 15.06
N PHE A 48 -17.01 28.84 15.59
CA PHE A 48 -17.42 28.28 16.89
C PHE A 48 -16.19 27.80 17.67
N LEU A 49 -15.44 28.76 18.21
CA LEU A 49 -14.59 28.53 19.38
C LEU A 49 -15.47 28.76 20.60
N SER A 50 -15.88 27.68 21.27
CA SER A 50 -16.39 27.77 22.63
C SER A 50 -15.85 26.60 23.45
N ARG A 51 -15.22 26.97 24.56
CA ARG A 51 -14.65 26.13 25.61
C ARG A 51 -15.67 25.13 26.15
N ARG A 52 -15.23 23.90 26.43
CA ARG A 52 -15.37 23.24 27.74
C ARG A 52 -14.50 21.98 27.80
N GLY A 53 -13.73 21.87 28.87
CA GLY A 53 -12.86 20.72 29.14
C GLY A 53 -13.59 19.59 29.86
N HIS A 54 -13.08 18.37 29.70
CA HIS A 54 -12.70 17.45 30.79
C HIS A 54 -12.23 16.11 30.18
N GLY A 55 -11.04 15.67 30.59
CA GLY A 55 -10.76 14.28 30.98
C GLY A 55 -10.64 13.16 29.94
N ARG A 56 -9.47 12.48 30.02
CA ARG A 56 -9.17 11.06 29.70
C ARG A 56 -8.81 10.68 28.26
N LEU A 57 -7.50 10.75 28.00
CA LEU A 57 -6.63 9.62 27.61
C LEU A 57 -7.30 8.45 26.84
N THR A 58 -7.59 8.61 25.54
CA THR A 58 -7.72 7.52 24.54
C THR A 58 -7.86 8.08 23.10
N GLY A 59 -7.17 9.18 22.76
CA GLY A 59 -7.43 9.93 21.52
C GLY A 59 -6.24 10.18 20.57
N GLY A 60 -5.04 9.67 20.88
CA GLY A 60 -3.80 10.10 20.21
C GLY A 60 -3.70 9.73 18.73
N VAL A 61 -4.15 8.54 18.34
CA VAL A 61 -3.95 8.02 16.97
C VAL A 61 -4.98 8.60 15.98
N SER A 62 -6.23 8.79 16.43
CA SER A 62 -7.31 9.30 15.57
C SER A 62 -7.17 10.80 15.29
N ARG A 63 -6.66 11.58 16.26
CA ARG A 63 -6.37 13.01 16.07
C ARG A 63 -5.21 13.24 15.11
N LEU A 64 -4.14 12.43 15.21
CA LEU A 64 -3.04 12.46 14.24
C LEU A 64 -3.50 12.17 12.81
N ALA A 65 -4.34 11.15 12.61
CA ALA A 65 -4.89 10.83 11.29
C ALA A 65 -5.80 11.96 10.74
N THR A 66 -6.60 12.59 11.60
CA THR A 66 -7.50 13.68 11.18
C THR A 66 -6.74 14.98 10.89
N ASP A 67 -5.74 15.31 11.72
CA ASP A 67 -4.88 16.50 11.52
C ASP A 67 -3.99 16.33 10.26
N LEU A 68 -3.61 15.10 9.93
CA LEU A 68 -2.89 14.75 8.71
C LEU A 68 -3.71 14.96 7.44
N VAL A 69 -5.02 14.69 7.48
CA VAL A 69 -5.94 14.88 6.35
C VAL A 69 -6.35 16.36 6.22
N LEU A 70 -6.57 17.07 7.33
CA LEU A 70 -6.97 18.48 7.30
C LEU A 70 -5.83 19.44 6.91
N ALA A 71 -4.57 19.08 7.18
CA ALA A 71 -3.41 19.88 6.78
C ALA A 71 -3.18 19.90 5.24
N GLU A 72 -3.54 18.83 4.53
CA GLU A 72 -3.43 18.76 3.06
C GLU A 72 -4.33 19.81 2.39
N HIS A 73 -5.53 20.05 2.95
CA HIS A 73 -6.51 20.99 2.40
C HIS A 73 -6.11 22.47 2.52
N ARG A 74 -5.25 22.82 3.48
CA ARG A 74 -4.72 24.20 3.64
C ARG A 74 -3.56 24.53 2.71
N SER A 75 -2.85 23.53 2.17
CA SER A 75 -1.68 23.81 1.32
C SER A 75 -2.06 24.28 -0.09
N VAL A 76 -3.32 24.15 -0.51
CA VAL A 76 -3.78 24.46 -1.88
C VAL A 76 -4.42 25.85 -1.99
N SER A 77 -4.85 26.47 -0.88
CA SER A 77 -5.69 27.67 -0.90
C SER A 77 -4.96 29.01 -0.72
N SER A 78 -3.64 29.04 -0.62
CA SER A 78 -2.87 30.29 -0.48
C SER A 78 -1.94 30.53 -1.69
N LEU A 79 -2.52 30.86 -2.84
CA LEU A 79 -1.79 31.51 -3.93
C LEU A 79 -2.05 33.02 -3.85
N PRO A 80 -1.05 33.86 -3.50
CA PRO A 80 -1.19 35.30 -3.60
C PRO A 80 -1.30 35.74 -5.07
N PRO A 81 -2.02 36.84 -5.36
CA PRO A 81 -2.13 37.37 -6.72
C PRO A 81 -0.76 37.79 -7.25
N ALA A 82 -0.53 37.46 -8.52
CA ALA A 82 0.72 37.68 -9.23
C ALA A 82 0.99 39.17 -9.48
N SER A 83 1.74 39.82 -8.60
CA SER A 83 2.33 41.14 -8.89
C SER A 83 3.59 41.42 -8.07
N SER A 84 4.70 40.82 -8.50
CA SER A 84 6.04 41.43 -8.48
C SER A 84 7.05 40.40 -8.99
N ARG A 85 7.27 40.41 -10.31
CA ARG A 85 8.55 39.94 -10.86
C ARG A 85 9.54 41.02 -10.51
N ASP A 86 10.34 40.79 -9.48
CA ASP A 86 11.68 41.35 -9.33
C ASP A 86 12.35 40.68 -8.15
N SER A 87 13.32 39.83 -8.48
CA SER A 87 14.52 39.51 -7.70
C SER A 87 15.05 38.15 -8.16
N SER A 88 16.12 38.20 -8.95
CA SER A 88 17.05 37.11 -9.20
C SER A 88 17.78 36.72 -7.90
N ALA A 89 17.04 36.23 -6.92
CA ALA A 89 17.62 35.49 -5.82
C ALA A 89 17.94 34.09 -6.35
N SER A 90 19.23 33.76 -6.40
CA SER A 90 19.73 32.40 -6.57
C SER A 90 19.21 31.52 -5.43
N ALA A 91 17.95 31.09 -5.53
CA ALA A 91 17.35 30.21 -4.55
C ALA A 91 18.04 28.85 -4.67
N SER A 92 18.92 28.55 -3.71
CA SER A 92 19.50 27.22 -3.56
C SER A 92 18.37 26.19 -3.56
N PRO A 93 18.48 25.09 -4.33
CA PRO A 93 17.40 24.12 -4.43
C PRO A 93 17.04 23.60 -3.04
N PRO A 94 15.73 23.44 -2.73
CA PRO A 94 15.32 22.95 -1.42
C PRO A 94 15.93 21.57 -1.15
N PRO A 95 16.28 21.25 0.11
CA PRO A 95 16.90 19.99 0.45
C PRO A 95 15.97 18.81 0.08
N PRO A 96 16.53 17.66 -0.35
CA PRO A 96 15.75 16.50 -0.75
C PRO A 96 14.85 16.02 0.39
N ARG A 97 13.57 15.78 0.08
CA ARG A 97 12.57 15.40 1.08
C ARG A 97 12.55 13.88 1.29
N VAL A 98 12.92 13.12 0.27
CA VAL A 98 13.15 11.67 0.32
C VAL A 98 14.47 11.30 -0.35
N LEU A 99 15.01 10.11 -0.05
CA LEU A 99 16.30 9.65 -0.61
C LEU A 99 16.29 9.63 -2.15
N ALA A 100 15.16 9.27 -2.76
CA ALA A 100 15.01 9.24 -4.21
C ALA A 100 15.14 10.61 -4.88
N ASP A 101 14.83 11.72 -4.18
CA ASP A 101 14.92 13.07 -4.74
C ASP A 101 16.38 13.44 -5.09
N ALA A 102 17.37 12.75 -4.52
CA ALA A 102 18.77 12.92 -4.89
C ALA A 102 19.10 12.40 -6.31
N PHE A 103 18.28 11.48 -6.84
CA PHE A 103 18.55 10.77 -8.10
C PHE A 103 17.55 11.10 -9.21
N VAL A 104 16.35 11.58 -8.86
CA VAL A 104 15.33 11.89 -9.85
C VAL A 104 15.67 13.19 -10.59
N ARG A 105 15.91 13.05 -11.90
CA ARG A 105 16.03 14.19 -12.83
C ARG A 105 15.01 14.17 -13.97
N THR A 106 14.44 13.00 -14.30
CA THR A 106 13.54 12.82 -15.45
C THR A 106 12.40 11.85 -15.16
N ARG A 107 11.33 11.86 -15.97
CA ARG A 107 10.21 10.90 -15.89
C ARG A 107 10.63 9.44 -16.11
N VAL A 108 11.72 9.22 -16.85
CA VAL A 108 12.28 7.87 -17.06
C VAL A 108 12.92 7.35 -15.78
N HIS A 109 13.67 8.18 -15.05
CA HIS A 109 14.24 7.81 -13.75
C HIS A 109 13.14 7.50 -12.72
N GLU A 110 12.04 8.24 -12.74
CA GLU A 110 10.86 7.95 -11.90
C GLU A 110 10.31 6.55 -12.15
N GLY A 111 10.05 6.21 -13.42
CA GLY A 111 9.56 4.88 -13.79
C GLY A 111 10.54 3.78 -13.40
N ALA A 112 11.84 3.98 -13.65
CA ALA A 112 12.88 3.03 -13.30
C ALA A 112 12.98 2.79 -11.78
N LEU A 113 12.83 3.84 -10.96
CA LEU A 113 12.83 3.71 -9.50
C LEU A 113 11.61 2.94 -8.98
N VAL A 114 10.43 3.21 -9.55
CA VAL A 114 9.18 2.51 -9.20
C VAL A 114 9.29 1.02 -9.57
N LEU A 115 9.76 0.72 -10.78
CA LEU A 115 9.98 -0.65 -11.23
C LEU A 115 11.05 -1.36 -10.40
N GLY A 116 12.18 -0.70 -10.13
CA GLY A 116 13.25 -1.24 -9.29
C GLY A 116 12.78 -1.57 -7.88
N ALA A 117 11.92 -0.73 -7.30
CA ALA A 117 11.30 -1.02 -6.00
C ALA A 117 10.30 -2.18 -6.05
N ALA A 118 9.49 -2.29 -7.11
CA ALA A 118 8.61 -3.44 -7.30
C ALA A 118 9.39 -4.76 -7.44
N LEU A 119 10.49 -4.74 -8.18
CA LEU A 119 11.41 -5.88 -8.31
C LEU A 119 12.11 -6.21 -6.99
N CYS A 120 12.52 -5.20 -6.22
CA CYS A 120 13.06 -5.40 -4.87
C CYS A 120 12.05 -6.13 -3.98
N THR A 121 10.77 -5.72 -4.00
CA THR A 121 9.71 -6.44 -3.29
C THR A 121 9.57 -7.89 -3.79
N ALA A 122 9.62 -8.13 -5.09
CA ALA A 122 9.51 -9.47 -5.68
C ALA A 122 10.69 -10.40 -5.30
N VAL A 123 11.91 -9.89 -5.26
CA VAL A 123 13.10 -10.66 -4.84
C VAL A 123 13.00 -11.00 -3.35
N LEU A 124 12.69 -10.02 -2.51
CA LEU A 124 12.50 -10.25 -1.07
C LEU A 124 11.26 -11.12 -0.77
N ALA A 125 10.32 -11.22 -1.71
CA ALA A 125 9.20 -12.16 -1.62
C ALA A 125 9.62 -13.62 -1.61
N GLN A 126 10.72 -13.94 -2.29
CA GLN A 126 11.19 -15.32 -2.39
C GLN A 126 11.84 -15.82 -1.10
N VAL A 127 12.29 -14.90 -0.24
CA VAL A 127 12.72 -15.22 1.13
C VAL A 127 11.47 -15.47 1.98
N ALA A 128 10.94 -16.68 1.92
CA ALA A 128 9.69 -17.09 2.55
C ALA A 128 9.87 -18.36 3.39
N ILE A 129 9.54 -18.28 4.68
CA ILE A 129 9.57 -19.40 5.62
C ILE A 129 8.14 -19.77 5.97
N ALA A 130 7.79 -21.04 5.79
CA ALA A 130 6.47 -21.54 6.16
C ALA A 130 6.35 -21.59 7.69
N VAL A 131 5.24 -21.09 8.23
CA VAL A 131 4.94 -21.19 9.66
C VAL A 131 4.04 -22.41 9.87
N PRO A 132 4.40 -23.35 10.75
CA PRO A 132 3.54 -24.48 11.08
C PRO A 132 2.15 -23.99 11.53
N GLY A 133 1.10 -24.49 10.89
CA GLY A 133 -0.30 -24.18 11.25
C GLY A 133 -0.88 -22.87 10.74
N SER A 134 -0.10 -22.02 10.04
CA SER A 134 -0.62 -20.81 9.38
C SER A 134 -0.59 -20.95 7.85
N PRO A 135 -1.65 -20.53 7.13
CA PRO A 135 -1.67 -20.52 5.67
C PRO A 135 -0.76 -19.44 5.07
N VAL A 136 -0.30 -18.48 5.88
CA VAL A 136 0.50 -17.33 5.44
C VAL A 136 1.97 -17.56 5.82
N PRO A 137 2.91 -17.53 4.86
CA PRO A 137 4.33 -17.64 5.16
C PRO A 137 4.88 -16.33 5.76
N ILE A 138 5.93 -16.42 6.58
CA ILE A 138 6.74 -15.25 6.95
C ILE A 138 7.65 -14.92 5.77
N THR A 139 7.53 -13.71 5.22
CA THR A 139 8.28 -13.33 4.02
C THR A 139 9.15 -12.10 4.25
N GLY A 140 10.10 -11.84 3.34
CA GLY A 140 10.85 -10.59 3.26
C GLY A 140 10.09 -9.44 2.61
N GLN A 141 8.89 -9.67 2.05
CA GLN A 141 8.12 -8.67 1.29
C GLN A 141 7.87 -7.41 2.10
N THR A 142 7.43 -7.56 3.34
CA THR A 142 7.04 -6.42 4.16
C THR A 142 8.23 -5.55 4.54
N LEU A 143 9.44 -6.12 4.60
CA LEU A 143 10.69 -5.37 4.75
C LEU A 143 10.95 -4.50 3.51
N ALA A 144 10.79 -5.07 2.32
CA ALA A 144 10.93 -4.33 1.06
C ALA A 144 9.92 -3.19 0.97
N VAL A 145 8.66 -3.43 1.35
CA VAL A 145 7.59 -2.43 1.34
C VAL A 145 7.98 -1.21 2.17
N VAL A 146 8.38 -1.40 3.44
CA VAL A 146 8.73 -0.27 4.30
C VAL A 146 10.01 0.46 3.86
N LEU A 147 11.01 -0.28 3.38
CA LEU A 147 12.27 0.31 2.89
C LEU A 147 12.07 1.13 1.61
N THR A 148 11.39 0.56 0.62
CA THR A 148 11.13 1.23 -0.66
C THR A 148 10.19 2.42 -0.46
N ALA A 149 9.19 2.31 0.40
CA ALA A 149 8.33 3.42 0.77
C ALA A 149 9.10 4.57 1.45
N ALA A 150 10.01 4.26 2.39
CA ALA A 150 10.84 5.27 3.03
C ALA A 150 11.78 5.96 2.03
N ALA A 151 12.38 5.19 1.11
CA ALA A 151 13.30 5.72 0.12
C ALA A 151 12.60 6.59 -0.95
N LEU A 152 11.42 6.17 -1.40
CA LEU A 152 10.70 6.77 -2.55
C LEU A 152 9.64 7.80 -2.14
N GLY A 153 9.16 7.77 -0.89
CA GLY A 153 8.04 8.58 -0.44
C GLY A 153 6.66 7.96 -0.72
N PRO A 154 5.56 8.66 -0.37
CA PRO A 154 4.21 8.10 -0.33
C PRO A 154 3.65 7.80 -1.72
N GLY A 155 3.86 8.69 -2.69
CA GLY A 155 3.33 8.51 -4.05
C GLY A 155 4.07 7.40 -4.80
N ARG A 156 5.40 7.55 -4.95
CA ARG A 156 6.25 6.59 -5.66
C ARG A 156 6.32 5.22 -4.95
N GLY A 157 6.35 5.20 -3.62
CA GLY A 157 6.33 3.95 -2.84
C GLY A 157 5.02 3.18 -3.00
N MET A 158 3.88 3.86 -2.91
CA MET A 158 2.57 3.23 -3.17
C MET A 158 2.45 2.74 -4.61
N ALA A 159 2.92 3.54 -5.58
CA ALA A 159 2.95 3.14 -6.99
C ALA A 159 3.80 1.89 -7.21
N ALA A 160 4.97 1.77 -6.54
CA ALA A 160 5.82 0.58 -6.63
C ALA A 160 5.10 -0.66 -6.10
N GLN A 161 4.40 -0.56 -4.96
CA GLN A 161 3.64 -1.71 -4.44
C GLN A 161 2.45 -2.05 -5.33
N LEU A 162 1.77 -1.06 -5.90
CA LEU A 162 0.70 -1.30 -6.88
C LEU A 162 1.22 -2.03 -8.12
N VAL A 163 2.37 -1.61 -8.67
CA VAL A 163 3.01 -2.28 -9.81
C VAL A 163 3.38 -3.72 -9.44
N TYR A 164 3.96 -3.95 -8.27
CA TYR A 164 4.25 -5.29 -7.75
C TYR A 164 2.99 -6.16 -7.68
N LEU A 165 1.87 -5.63 -7.19
CA LEU A 165 0.60 -6.35 -7.16
C LEU A 165 0.10 -6.68 -8.56
N LEU A 166 0.08 -5.72 -9.48
CA LEU A 166 -0.42 -5.92 -10.83
C LEU A 166 0.42 -6.93 -11.62
N LEU A 167 1.76 -6.87 -11.49
CA LEU A 167 2.65 -7.82 -12.16
C LEU A 167 2.41 -9.26 -11.65
N GLY A 168 2.28 -9.43 -10.34
CA GLY A 168 1.90 -10.73 -9.78
C GLY A 168 0.52 -11.20 -10.26
N ALA A 169 -0.45 -10.29 -10.36
CA ALA A 169 -1.82 -10.60 -10.80
C ALA A 169 -1.90 -11.05 -12.26
N VAL A 170 -1.09 -10.45 -13.15
CA VAL A 170 -0.98 -10.82 -14.57
C VAL A 170 -0.36 -12.21 -14.76
N GLY A 171 0.27 -12.77 -13.72
CA GLY A 171 0.77 -14.15 -13.72
C GLY A 171 2.28 -14.29 -13.55
N LEU A 172 3.01 -13.17 -13.36
CA LEU A 172 4.43 -13.28 -13.02
C LEU A 172 4.61 -13.88 -11.61
N PRO A 173 5.61 -14.78 -11.40
CA PRO A 173 5.86 -15.46 -10.12
C PRO A 173 6.50 -14.54 -9.07
N PHE A 174 5.90 -13.37 -8.84
CA PHE A 174 6.43 -12.31 -7.99
C PHE A 174 6.02 -12.45 -6.53
N TYR A 175 4.93 -13.16 -6.26
CA TYR A 175 4.49 -13.38 -4.88
C TYR A 175 5.35 -14.43 -4.19
N ALA A 176 5.08 -14.61 -2.90
CA ALA A 176 5.87 -15.50 -2.06
C ALA A 176 5.85 -16.93 -2.59
N LYS A 177 7.00 -17.62 -2.52
CA LYS A 177 7.19 -18.98 -3.05
C LYS A 177 6.83 -19.09 -4.55
N ALA A 178 7.22 -18.10 -5.35
CA ALA A 178 6.92 -18.01 -6.78
C ALA A 178 5.41 -18.05 -7.13
N ALA A 179 4.53 -17.73 -6.17
CA ALA A 179 3.10 -17.65 -6.45
C ALA A 179 2.77 -16.49 -7.41
N SER A 180 1.65 -16.62 -8.12
CA SER A 180 1.17 -15.63 -9.08
C SER A 180 -0.35 -15.69 -9.26
N GLY A 181 -0.87 -14.79 -10.09
CA GLY A 181 -2.25 -14.76 -10.53
C GLY A 181 -3.22 -14.14 -9.53
N TRP A 182 -4.43 -13.87 -10.02
CA TRP A 182 -5.54 -13.31 -9.24
C TRP A 182 -5.95 -14.18 -8.05
N GLY A 183 -5.77 -15.50 -8.14
CA GLY A 183 -6.05 -16.44 -7.03
C GLY A 183 -5.30 -16.07 -5.75
N SER A 184 -4.06 -15.60 -5.87
CA SER A 184 -3.25 -15.17 -4.72
C SER A 184 -3.77 -13.87 -4.07
N LEU A 185 -4.43 -13.00 -4.84
CA LEU A 185 -5.03 -11.75 -4.36
C LEU A 185 -6.40 -11.95 -3.71
N VAL A 186 -7.18 -12.94 -4.18
CA VAL A 186 -8.48 -13.26 -3.57
C VAL A 186 -8.39 -14.30 -2.45
N GLY A 187 -7.24 -15.00 -2.36
CA GLY A 187 -7.00 -16.03 -1.35
C GLY A 187 -6.64 -15.50 0.04
N PRO A 188 -6.21 -16.39 0.96
CA PRO A 188 -5.91 -16.06 2.36
C PRO A 188 -4.81 -15.00 2.57
N THR A 189 -3.85 -14.92 1.64
CA THR A 189 -2.73 -13.96 1.68
C THR A 189 -3.07 -12.61 1.04
N GLY A 190 -4.20 -12.53 0.33
CA GLY A 190 -4.59 -11.37 -0.47
C GLY A 190 -4.67 -10.07 0.32
N GLY A 191 -5.24 -10.11 1.52
CA GLY A 191 -5.35 -8.93 2.37
C GLY A 191 -4.00 -8.34 2.78
N TYR A 192 -2.97 -9.17 2.98
CA TYR A 192 -1.63 -8.68 3.31
C TYR A 192 -1.00 -7.96 2.11
N LEU A 193 -1.21 -8.51 0.90
CA LEU A 193 -0.76 -7.92 -0.35
C LEU A 193 -1.42 -6.55 -0.60
N VAL A 194 -2.74 -6.47 -0.46
CA VAL A 194 -3.49 -5.21 -0.62
C VAL A 194 -3.09 -4.19 0.45
N ALA A 195 -2.80 -4.64 1.67
CA ALA A 195 -2.36 -3.77 2.76
C ALA A 195 -0.98 -3.12 2.52
N PHE A 196 -0.20 -3.58 1.54
CA PHE A 196 1.07 -2.93 1.17
C PHE A 196 0.85 -1.50 0.66
N LEU A 197 -0.28 -1.20 0.02
CA LEU A 197 -0.59 0.14 -0.49
C LEU A 197 -0.73 1.18 0.64
N PRO A 198 -1.67 1.03 1.60
CA PRO A 198 -1.82 1.99 2.69
C PRO A 198 -0.56 2.04 3.58
N ALA A 199 0.11 0.90 3.79
CA ALA A 199 1.36 0.87 4.56
C ALA A 199 2.49 1.65 3.87
N ALA A 200 2.68 1.47 2.56
CA ALA A 200 3.68 2.21 1.79
C ALA A 200 3.38 3.71 1.75
N TRP A 201 2.11 4.08 1.58
CA TRP A 201 1.71 5.48 1.64
C TRP A 201 2.01 6.11 3.01
N LEU A 202 1.62 5.44 4.10
CA LEU A 202 1.84 5.93 5.47
C LEU A 202 3.33 6.06 5.81
N VAL A 203 4.12 5.03 5.53
CA VAL A 203 5.57 5.04 5.79
C VAL A 203 6.28 6.07 4.93
N GLY A 204 5.94 6.15 3.64
CA GLY A 204 6.50 7.16 2.75
C GLY A 204 6.13 8.59 3.18
N LEU A 205 4.93 8.80 3.70
CA LEU A 205 4.51 10.09 4.24
C LEU A 205 5.30 10.46 5.51
N ALA A 206 5.53 9.50 6.40
CA ALA A 206 6.37 9.68 7.57
C ALA A 206 7.84 9.97 7.19
N ALA A 207 8.38 9.28 6.17
CA ALA A 207 9.72 9.53 5.66
C ALA A 207 9.85 10.94 5.02
N ARG A 208 8.84 11.42 4.30
CA ARG A 208 8.79 12.82 3.81
C ARG A 208 8.87 13.86 4.95
N ARG A 209 8.43 13.51 6.16
CA ARG A 209 8.56 14.35 7.35
C ARG A 209 9.89 14.17 8.09
N GLY A 210 10.76 13.30 7.59
CA GLY A 210 12.09 13.01 8.16
C GLY A 210 12.08 12.12 9.38
N LEU A 211 10.98 11.38 9.64
CA LEU A 211 10.86 10.45 10.77
C LEU A 211 11.73 9.20 10.58
N ASP A 212 12.26 8.97 9.39
CA ASP A 212 13.16 7.87 9.02
C ASP A 212 14.65 8.22 9.22
N ARG A 213 14.97 9.47 9.60
CA ARG A 213 16.35 9.97 9.74
C ARG A 213 17.04 9.58 11.03
N ARG A 214 16.27 9.30 12.08
CA ARG A 214 16.76 8.84 13.40
C ARG A 214 16.32 7.38 13.60
N PRO A 215 17.19 6.51 14.16
CA PRO A 215 16.89 5.08 14.24
C PRO A 215 15.63 4.80 15.08
N TRP A 216 15.46 5.46 16.23
CA TRP A 216 14.31 5.25 17.10
C TRP A 216 12.97 5.65 16.48
N THR A 217 12.92 6.78 15.78
CA THR A 217 11.71 7.20 15.07
C THR A 217 11.45 6.33 13.84
N ALA A 218 12.51 5.88 13.16
CA ALA A 218 12.40 4.97 12.02
C ALA A 218 11.81 3.61 12.44
N VAL A 219 12.28 3.04 13.56
CA VAL A 219 11.71 1.81 14.13
C VAL A 219 10.22 1.99 14.39
N ALA A 220 9.81 3.08 15.04
CA ALA A 220 8.41 3.34 15.34
C ALA A 220 7.56 3.43 14.06
N VAL A 221 8.02 4.17 13.04
CA VAL A 221 7.32 4.28 11.75
C VAL A 221 7.18 2.92 11.06
N PHE A 222 8.23 2.11 11.08
CA PHE A 222 8.21 0.79 10.44
C PHE A 222 7.35 -0.21 11.21
N LEU A 223 7.31 -0.13 12.54
CA LEU A 223 6.37 -0.91 13.35
C LEU A 223 4.91 -0.53 13.05
N VAL A 224 4.61 0.76 12.88
CA VAL A 224 3.26 1.20 12.48
C VAL A 224 2.91 0.69 11.08
N GLY A 225 3.84 0.77 10.12
CA GLY A 225 3.64 0.19 8.78
C GLY A 225 3.35 -1.31 8.83
N GLN A 226 4.12 -2.05 9.64
CA GLN A 226 3.90 -3.48 9.88
C GLN A 226 2.54 -3.76 10.53
N LEU A 227 2.14 -2.95 11.51
CA LEU A 227 0.86 -3.10 12.18
C LEU A 227 -0.31 -2.90 11.21
N VAL A 228 -0.23 -1.92 10.30
CA VAL A 228 -1.23 -1.71 9.25
C VAL A 228 -1.35 -2.95 8.36
N ILE A 229 -0.22 -3.52 7.93
CA ILE A 229 -0.19 -4.74 7.10
C ILE A 229 -0.85 -5.90 7.86
N LEU A 230 -0.47 -6.11 9.12
CA LEU A 230 -0.98 -7.23 9.92
C LEU A 230 -2.45 -7.08 10.27
N CYS A 231 -2.94 -5.89 10.62
CA CYS A 231 -4.35 -5.67 10.96
C CYS A 231 -5.26 -5.88 9.76
N ILE A 232 -4.94 -5.28 8.60
CA ILE A 232 -5.74 -5.44 7.38
C ILE A 232 -5.64 -6.87 6.86
N GLY A 233 -4.43 -7.44 6.83
CA GLY A 233 -4.19 -8.81 6.39
C GLY A 233 -4.91 -9.85 7.24
N MET A 234 -4.87 -9.72 8.57
CA MET A 234 -5.59 -10.59 9.50
C MET A 234 -7.10 -10.47 9.32
N GLY A 235 -7.64 -9.25 9.19
CA GLY A 235 -9.07 -9.04 8.97
C GLY A 235 -9.57 -9.70 7.67
N TRP A 236 -8.77 -9.62 6.61
CA TRP A 236 -9.05 -10.36 5.37
C TRP A 236 -8.96 -11.87 5.56
N LEU A 237 -7.91 -12.36 6.23
CA LEU A 237 -7.70 -13.78 6.48
C LEU A 237 -8.87 -14.41 7.24
N GLN A 238 -9.42 -13.68 8.21
CA GLN A 238 -10.61 -14.10 8.95
C GLN A 238 -11.79 -14.41 8.01
N VAL A 239 -12.05 -13.52 7.06
CA VAL A 239 -13.15 -13.67 6.09
C VAL A 239 -12.82 -14.73 5.05
N ALA A 240 -11.64 -14.66 4.43
CA ALA A 240 -11.23 -15.52 3.32
C ALA A 240 -11.08 -17.00 3.71
N ALA A 241 -10.70 -17.27 4.97
CA ALA A 241 -10.55 -18.63 5.49
C ALA A 241 -11.68 -19.02 6.47
N SER A 242 -12.71 -18.18 6.62
CA SER A 242 -13.85 -18.40 7.53
C SER A 242 -13.43 -18.81 8.95
N LEU A 243 -12.44 -18.10 9.50
CA LEU A 243 -11.89 -18.37 10.82
C LEU A 243 -12.58 -17.51 11.88
N ASP A 244 -12.63 -18.00 13.11
CA ASP A 244 -12.93 -17.16 14.28
C ASP A 244 -11.80 -16.12 14.51
N LEU A 245 -12.15 -14.99 15.12
CA LEU A 245 -11.23 -13.88 15.40
C LEU A 245 -10.00 -14.33 16.22
N ALA A 246 -10.19 -15.18 17.24
CA ALA A 246 -9.08 -15.65 18.05
C ALA A 246 -8.12 -16.51 17.22
N THR A 247 -8.65 -17.35 16.33
CA THR A 247 -7.84 -18.19 15.43
C THR A 247 -7.12 -17.34 14.39
N ALA A 248 -7.79 -16.34 13.81
CA ALA A 248 -7.19 -15.40 12.87
C ALA A 248 -6.04 -14.61 13.53
N PHE A 249 -6.20 -14.19 14.79
CA PHE A 249 -5.13 -13.52 15.53
C PHE A 249 -3.92 -14.43 15.77
N HIS A 250 -4.14 -15.66 16.25
CA HIS A 250 -3.07 -16.62 16.52
C HIS A 250 -2.33 -17.05 15.25
N LYS A 251 -3.02 -17.19 14.11
CA LYS A 251 -2.40 -17.66 12.85
C LYS A 251 -1.90 -16.52 11.96
N GLY A 252 -2.58 -15.37 12.00
CA GLY A 252 -2.41 -14.26 11.07
C GLY A 252 -1.68 -13.04 11.63
N PHE A 253 -1.52 -12.93 12.95
CA PHE A 253 -0.89 -11.78 13.60
C PHE A 253 0.31 -12.18 14.44
N LEU A 254 0.07 -13.01 15.47
CA LEU A 254 1.04 -13.34 16.52
C LEU A 254 2.40 -13.88 16.00
N PRO A 255 2.46 -14.86 15.08
CA PRO A 255 3.73 -15.41 14.60
C PRO A 255 4.56 -14.39 13.80
N PHE A 256 3.92 -13.33 13.27
CA PHE A 256 4.59 -12.32 12.46
C PHE A 256 5.20 -11.19 13.31
N VAL A 257 4.79 -11.05 14.58
CA VAL A 257 5.24 -9.95 15.46
C VAL A 257 6.77 -10.00 15.69
N PRO A 258 7.38 -11.13 16.12
CA PRO A 258 8.82 -11.15 16.38
C PRO A 258 9.64 -10.84 15.13
N GLY A 259 9.25 -11.45 14.00
CA GLY A 259 9.87 -11.18 12.70
C GLY A 259 9.66 -9.74 12.22
N GLY A 260 8.52 -9.13 12.56
CA GLY A 260 8.21 -7.74 12.25
C GLY A 260 9.08 -6.75 13.02
N VAL A 261 9.32 -7.00 14.31
CA VAL A 261 10.22 -6.18 15.14
C VAL A 261 11.65 -6.25 14.62
N LEU A 262 12.14 -7.46 14.31
CA LEU A 262 13.47 -7.65 13.73
C LEU A 262 13.60 -6.90 12.39
N LYS A 263 12.61 -7.04 11.51
CA LYS A 263 12.58 -6.34 10.21
C LYS A 263 12.54 -4.82 10.38
N ALA A 264 11.78 -4.30 11.33
CA ALA A 264 11.72 -2.87 11.61
C ALA A 264 13.09 -2.33 12.08
N ALA A 265 13.80 -3.09 12.91
CA ALA A 265 15.16 -2.74 13.33
C ALA A 265 16.13 -2.70 12.14
N ILE A 266 16.12 -3.72 11.29
CA ILE A 266 16.95 -3.79 10.07
C ILE A 266 16.64 -2.59 9.17
N ALA A 267 15.36 -2.34 8.87
CA ALA A 267 14.95 -1.24 8.01
C ALA A 267 15.37 0.13 8.58
N ALA A 268 15.23 0.33 9.90
CA ALA A 268 15.60 1.56 10.59
C ALA A 268 17.10 1.84 10.49
N LEU A 269 17.92 0.82 10.71
CA LEU A 269 19.37 0.91 10.57
C LEU A 269 19.77 1.21 9.13
N SER A 270 19.21 0.48 8.15
CA SER A 270 19.49 0.69 6.73
C SER A 270 19.14 2.10 6.28
N THR A 271 17.96 2.61 6.67
CA THR A 271 17.49 3.94 6.26
C THR A 271 18.29 5.05 6.94
N SER A 272 18.56 4.90 8.25
CA SER A 272 19.37 5.86 9.01
C SER A 272 20.81 5.94 8.46
N LEU A 273 21.39 4.78 8.10
CA LEU A 273 22.71 4.71 7.48
C LEU A 273 22.72 5.35 6.10
N ALA A 274 21.72 5.07 5.26
CA ALA A 274 21.59 5.68 3.94
C ALA A 274 21.59 7.21 4.03
N TRP A 275 20.83 7.78 4.96
CA TRP A 275 20.82 9.22 5.22
C TRP A 275 22.15 9.76 5.75
N ARG A 276 22.86 9.02 6.60
CA ARG A 276 24.21 9.41 7.07
C ARG A 276 25.21 9.48 5.92
N LEU A 277 25.20 8.47 5.05
CA LEU A 277 26.08 8.42 3.87
C LEU A 277 25.75 9.53 2.87
N ALA A 278 24.47 9.81 2.64
CA ALA A 278 24.05 10.90 1.77
C ALA A 278 24.58 12.26 2.29
N ARG A 279 24.45 12.53 3.59
CA ARG A 279 24.98 13.76 4.21
C ARG A 279 26.50 13.84 4.14
N ALA A 280 27.21 12.74 4.38
CA ALA A 280 28.67 12.69 4.34
C ALA A 280 29.24 12.85 2.91
N ARG A 281 28.46 12.54 1.87
CA ARG A 281 28.83 12.82 0.48
C ARG A 281 28.62 14.30 0.14
N ALA A 282 27.50 14.87 0.58
CA ALA A 282 27.20 16.28 0.36
C ALA A 282 28.26 17.21 1.00
N SER A 283 28.68 16.91 2.24
CA SER A 283 29.72 17.70 2.91
C SER A 283 31.08 17.63 2.20
N ARG A 284 31.47 16.45 1.69
CA ARG A 284 32.71 16.28 0.92
C ARG A 284 32.71 17.00 -0.41
N ALA A 285 31.55 17.11 -1.07
CA ALA A 285 31.43 17.83 -2.33
C ALA A 285 31.57 19.35 -2.15
N MET A 286 31.16 19.90 -1.00
CA MET A 286 31.32 21.34 -0.70
C MET A 286 32.73 21.71 -0.24
N ALA A 287 33.51 20.73 0.24
CA ALA A 287 34.88 20.94 0.69
C ALA A 287 35.93 20.85 -0.44
N ARG A 288 35.49 20.55 -1.67
CA ARG A 288 36.31 20.54 -2.90
C ARG A 288 35.96 21.75 -3.74
#